data_AF-A0A1G8JGH2-F1
#
_entry.id   AF-A0A1G8JGH2-F1
#
_cell.length_a   1.000
_cell.length_b   1.000
_cell.length_c   1.000
_cell.angle_alpha   90.00
_cell.angle_beta   90.00
_cell.angle_gamma   90.00
#
_symmetry.space_group_name_H-M   'P 1'
#
loop_
_entity.id
_entity.type
_entity.pdbx_description
1 polymer ?
#
loop_
_entity_poly.entity_id
_entity_poly.type
_entity_poly.pdbx_seq_one_letter_code
_entity_poly.pdbx_strand_id
1 'polypeptide(L)'
;MRYIVQLVLEGIPPRKLDKQGQFKHTIGQGKTGCDIGTQTAAIVSDTKVTLHLLAPRVQRFEEEKRRIQRRMDRSTRAMNPDRFHPDRTVKQGKHTPWVRSKWYMKDLFRLKEICRKQTAIRKQDHCSCTAGEENNCRRKDRKNKAKETVWQVDCAPGTCDVFSDCTSKTGVS
;
A
#
# COMPACT_ATOMS: atom_id res chain seq x y z
N MET A 1 -23.59 -22.31 0.68
CA MET A 1 -23.96 -21.07 -0.04
C MET A 1 -23.92 -19.91 0.96
N ARG A 2 -23.40 -18.74 0.57
CA ARG A 2 -23.36 -17.54 1.42
C ARG A 2 -24.15 -16.46 0.71
N TYR A 3 -25.27 -16.06 1.28
CA TYR A 3 -26.13 -15.00 0.75
C TYR A 3 -25.77 -13.69 1.44
N ILE A 4 -25.59 -12.63 0.65
CA ILE A 4 -25.26 -11.29 1.14
C ILE A 4 -26.30 -10.35 0.52
N VAL A 5 -27.07 -9.67 1.37
CA VAL A 5 -27.97 -8.60 0.95
C VAL A 5 -27.24 -7.27 1.13
N GLN A 6 -27.18 -6.46 0.08
CA GLN A 6 -26.58 -5.13 0.12
C GLN A 6 -27.69 -4.08 0.07
N LEU A 7 -27.81 -3.28 1.14
CA LEU A 7 -28.67 -2.11 1.17
C LEU A 7 -27.81 -0.88 0.84
N VAL A 8 -28.19 -0.14 -0.20
CA VAL A 8 -27.53 1.13 -0.57
C VAL A 8 -28.49 2.26 -0.20
N LEU A 9 -27.99 3.21 0.57
CA LEU A 9 -28.74 4.41 0.96
C LEU A 9 -28.21 5.60 0.16
N GLU A 10 -29.11 6.33 -0.48
CA GLU A 10 -28.79 7.53 -1.23
C GLU A 10 -29.15 8.78 -0.42
N GLY A 11 -28.27 9.78 -0.45
CA GLY A 11 -28.47 11.04 0.26
C GLY A 11 -27.22 11.93 0.20
N ILE A 12 -27.41 13.22 0.48
CA ILE A 12 -26.31 14.18 0.59
C ILE A 12 -25.72 14.05 2.00
N PRO A 13 -24.44 13.68 2.17
CA PRO A 13 -23.86 13.56 3.50
C PRO A 13 -23.81 14.92 4.19
N PRO A 14 -24.23 15.03 5.47
CA PRO A 14 -24.16 16.29 6.20
C PRO A 14 -22.70 16.68 6.47
N ARG A 15 -22.38 17.97 6.31
CA ARG A 15 -21.06 18.50 6.67
C ARG A 15 -20.89 18.50 8.18
N LYS A 16 -19.74 18.03 8.68
CA LYS A 16 -19.45 17.97 10.12
C LYS A 16 -19.28 19.39 10.69
N LEU A 17 -20.12 19.73 11.66
CA LEU A 17 -20.04 20.97 12.44
C LEU A 17 -19.53 20.66 13.86
N ASP A 18 -18.72 21.55 14.42
CA ASP A 18 -18.33 21.51 15.82
C ASP A 18 -19.49 21.92 16.75
N LYS A 19 -19.33 21.74 18.06
CA LYS A 19 -20.35 22.09 19.06
C LYS A 19 -20.77 23.57 19.02
N GLN A 20 -19.92 24.41 18.44
CA GLN A 20 -20.10 25.85 18.25
C GLN A 20 -20.68 26.22 16.88
N GLY A 21 -21.06 25.24 16.05
CA GLY A 21 -21.68 25.46 14.74
C GLY A 21 -20.71 25.84 13.61
N GLN A 22 -19.40 25.76 13.81
CA GLN A 22 -18.41 25.97 12.75
C GLN A 22 -18.05 24.67 12.03
N PHE A 23 -17.59 24.75 10.78
CA PHE A 23 -17.14 23.58 10.04
C PHE A 23 -15.86 22.99 10.64
N LYS A 24 -15.90 21.71 11.00
CA LYS A 24 -14.80 21.01 11.67
C LYS A 24 -13.55 20.87 10.81
N HIS A 25 -13.72 20.76 9.49
CA HIS A 25 -12.63 20.63 8.52
C HIS A 25 -12.70 21.77 7.52
N THR A 26 -11.94 22.84 7.76
CA THR A 26 -11.77 23.94 6.81
C THR A 26 -10.73 23.55 5.77
N ILE A 27 -11.02 23.83 4.49
CA ILE A 27 -10.10 23.54 3.39
C ILE A 27 -9.07 24.66 3.35
N GLY A 28 -7.79 24.31 3.50
CA GLY A 28 -6.67 25.26 3.33
C GLY A 28 -6.53 25.70 1.87
N GLN A 29 -5.99 26.90 1.65
CA GLN A 29 -5.70 27.40 0.30
C GLN A 29 -4.25 27.13 -0.08
N GLY A 30 -4.03 26.60 -1.28
CA GLY A 30 -2.69 26.30 -1.81
C GLY A 30 -2.70 25.10 -2.76
N LYS A 31 -1.66 24.98 -3.59
CA LYS A 31 -1.46 23.80 -4.44
C LYS A 31 -0.67 22.76 -3.66
N THR A 32 -1.10 21.51 -3.71
CA THR A 32 -0.37 20.38 -3.11
C THR A 32 -0.27 19.25 -4.13
N GLY A 33 0.91 18.64 -4.22
CA GLY A 33 1.14 17.42 -4.96
C GLY A 33 0.88 16.21 -4.05
N CYS A 34 0.20 15.20 -4.58
CA CYS A 34 -0.03 13.94 -3.88
C CYS A 34 0.39 12.78 -4.78
N ASP A 35 1.32 11.96 -4.30
CA ASP A 35 1.71 10.70 -4.94
C ASP A 35 1.24 9.53 -4.08
N ILE A 36 0.28 8.76 -4.61
CA ILE A 36 -0.35 7.66 -3.88
C ILE A 36 0.29 6.34 -4.32
N GLY A 37 1.22 5.86 -3.51
CA GLY A 37 1.76 4.52 -3.62
C GLY A 37 0.87 3.47 -2.97
N THR A 38 1.25 2.20 -3.15
CA THR A 38 0.50 1.04 -2.61
C THR A 38 0.56 0.93 -1.08
N GLN A 39 1.57 1.52 -0.46
CA GLN A 39 1.78 1.46 0.99
C GLN A 39 1.84 2.86 1.63
N THR A 40 2.21 3.87 0.85
CA THR A 40 2.51 5.23 1.31
C THR A 40 1.85 6.24 0.39
N ALA A 41 1.30 7.30 0.97
CA ALA A 41 0.95 8.51 0.25
C ALA A 41 1.97 9.60 0.61
N ALA A 42 2.63 10.15 -0.41
CA ALA A 42 3.50 11.32 -0.26
C ALA A 42 2.71 12.58 -0.56
N ILE A 43 2.77 13.58 0.32
CA ILE A 43 2.12 14.87 0.16
C ILE A 43 3.21 15.94 0.16
N VAL A 44 3.20 16.79 -0.86
CA VAL A 44 4.16 17.87 -1.04
C VAL A 44 3.40 19.18 -1.18
N SER A 45 3.80 20.18 -0.40
CA SER A 45 3.41 21.58 -0.54
C SER A 45 4.66 22.44 -0.60
N ASP A 46 4.48 23.71 -0.96
CA ASP A 46 5.56 24.71 -0.96
C ASP A 46 6.27 24.84 0.40
N THR A 47 5.59 24.44 1.48
CA THR A 47 6.07 24.58 2.86
C THR A 47 6.43 23.26 3.54
N LYS A 48 5.97 22.11 3.03
CA LYS A 48 6.09 20.84 3.75
C LYS A 48 6.03 19.61 2.84
N VAL A 49 6.85 18.62 3.16
CA VAL A 49 6.76 17.27 2.60
C VAL A 49 6.40 16.29 3.71
N THR A 50 5.37 15.46 3.50
CA THR A 50 4.99 14.39 4.44
C THR A 50 4.81 13.05 3.74
N LEU A 51 5.19 11.97 4.43
CA LEU A 51 4.98 10.60 3.99
C LEU A 51 4.04 9.89 4.96
N HIS A 52 2.85 9.53 4.49
CA HIS A 52 1.82 8.88 5.30
C HIS A 52 1.70 7.40 4.93
N LEU A 53 1.79 6.51 5.93
CA LEU A 53 1.56 5.08 5.74
C LEU A 53 0.05 4.80 5.66
N LEU A 54 -0.39 4.18 4.57
CA LEU A 54 -1.80 3.88 4.34
C LEU A 54 -2.31 2.66 5.13
N ALA A 55 -1.41 1.75 5.52
CA ALA A 55 -1.75 0.54 6.27
C ALA A 55 -0.63 0.16 7.26
N PRO A 56 -0.46 0.90 8.37
CA PRO A 56 0.66 0.74 9.29
C PRO A 56 0.63 -0.57 10.09
N ARG A 57 -0.53 -1.23 10.23
CA ARG A 57 -0.65 -2.46 11.02
C ARG A 57 -0.29 -3.72 10.22
N VAL A 58 -0.06 -3.62 8.91
CA VAL A 58 0.24 -4.75 8.05
C VAL A 58 1.66 -5.24 8.30
N GLN A 59 1.79 -6.42 8.90
CA GLN A 59 3.09 -7.06 9.13
C GLN A 59 3.73 -7.54 7.81
N ARG A 60 5.05 -7.39 7.73
CA ARG A 60 5.87 -7.83 6.59
C ARG A 60 6.10 -9.34 6.61
N PHE A 61 5.23 -10.08 5.92
CA PHE A 61 5.36 -11.54 5.71
C PHE A 61 6.02 -11.92 4.37
N GLU A 62 6.75 -11.00 3.74
CA GLU A 62 7.33 -11.19 2.39
C GLU A 62 8.34 -12.32 2.36
N GLU A 63 9.20 -12.43 3.37
CA GLU A 63 10.19 -13.50 3.45
C GLU A 63 9.55 -14.87 3.58
N GLU A 64 8.52 -14.99 4.41
CA GLU A 64 7.80 -16.24 4.61
C GLU A 64 7.07 -16.64 3.31
N LYS A 65 6.39 -15.70 2.65
CA LYS A 65 5.77 -15.94 1.34
C LYS A 65 6.78 -16.42 0.32
N ARG A 66 7.96 -15.77 0.25
CA ARG A 66 9.05 -16.17 -0.64
C ARG A 66 9.52 -17.61 -0.36
N ARG A 67 9.68 -17.98 0.91
CA ARG A 67 10.08 -19.34 1.31
C ARG A 67 9.02 -20.38 0.91
N ILE A 68 7.74 -20.09 1.16
CA ILE A 68 6.62 -20.98 0.79
C ILE A 68 6.54 -21.13 -0.73
N GLN A 69 6.59 -20.02 -1.48
CA GLN A 69 6.52 -20.05 -2.95
C GLN A 69 7.67 -20.87 -3.56
N ARG A 70 8.90 -20.70 -3.06
CA ARG A 70 10.05 -21.51 -3.49
C ARG A 70 9.88 -22.99 -3.17
N ARG A 71 9.28 -23.32 -2.02
CA ARG A 71 8.99 -24.71 -1.65
C ARG A 71 7.95 -25.33 -2.58
N MET A 72 6.90 -24.58 -2.90
CA MET A 72 5.89 -24.98 -3.88
C MET A 72 6.51 -25.20 -5.26
N ASP A 73 7.34 -24.27 -5.75
CA ASP A 73 8.03 -24.39 -7.04
C ASP A 73 8.91 -25.65 -7.13
N ARG A 74 9.68 -25.95 -6.07
CA ARG A 74 10.50 -27.18 -6.04
C ARG A 74 9.63 -28.44 -6.06
N SER A 75 8.54 -28.45 -5.31
CA SER A 75 7.59 -29.56 -5.28
C SER A 75 6.95 -29.78 -6.65
N THR A 76 6.52 -28.71 -7.32
CA THR A 76 5.95 -28.77 -8.68
C THR A 76 6.95 -29.35 -9.68
N ARG A 77 8.23 -28.94 -9.62
CA ARG A 77 9.29 -29.44 -10.51
C ARG A 77 9.63 -30.91 -10.25
N ALA A 78 9.69 -31.32 -8.98
CA ALA A 78 9.99 -32.70 -8.61
C ALA A 78 8.86 -33.69 -9.00
N MET A 79 7.60 -33.26 -8.88
CA MET A 79 6.45 -34.11 -9.18
C MET A 79 6.11 -34.17 -10.67
N ASN A 80 6.60 -33.22 -11.48
CA ASN A 80 6.28 -33.11 -12.91
C ASN A 80 7.56 -32.88 -13.73
N PRO A 81 8.57 -33.77 -13.66
CA PRO A 81 9.85 -33.56 -14.33
C PRO A 81 9.72 -33.55 -15.86
N ASP A 82 8.74 -34.30 -16.38
CA ASP A 82 8.39 -34.38 -17.80
C ASP A 82 8.00 -33.03 -18.40
N ARG A 83 7.35 -32.16 -17.62
CA ARG A 83 6.87 -30.83 -18.03
C ARG A 83 7.94 -29.74 -18.08
N PHE A 84 9.16 -30.01 -17.61
CA PHE A 84 10.25 -29.04 -17.65
C PHE A 84 11.32 -29.44 -18.68
N HIS A 85 11.85 -28.44 -19.37
CA HIS A 85 13.06 -28.59 -20.16
C HIS A 85 14.30 -28.67 -19.24
N PRO A 86 15.45 -29.16 -19.73
CA PRO A 86 16.70 -29.15 -18.96
C PRO A 86 17.12 -27.76 -18.48
N ASP A 87 16.77 -26.72 -19.25
CA ASP A 87 16.97 -25.29 -18.93
C ASP A 87 15.97 -24.73 -17.89
N ARG A 88 15.11 -25.59 -17.33
CA ARG A 88 14.10 -25.29 -16.31
C ARG A 88 12.89 -24.46 -16.77
N THR A 89 12.72 -24.27 -18.08
CA THR A 89 11.51 -23.67 -18.67
C THR A 89 10.36 -24.68 -18.76
N VAL A 90 9.12 -24.21 -18.84
CA VAL A 90 7.92 -25.07 -18.93
C VAL A 90 7.68 -25.44 -20.39
N LYS A 91 7.58 -26.74 -20.68
CA LYS A 91 7.23 -27.25 -22.02
C LYS A 91 5.79 -26.84 -22.37
N GLN A 92 5.60 -26.30 -23.57
CA GLN A 92 4.28 -25.98 -24.12
C GLN A 92 3.71 -27.19 -24.89
N GLY A 93 2.38 -27.37 -24.94
CA GLY A 93 1.72 -28.48 -25.69
C GLY A 93 0.79 -29.39 -24.88
N LYS A 94 0.39 -30.53 -25.47
CA LYS A 94 -0.40 -31.57 -24.79
C LYS A 94 0.49 -32.32 -23.80
N HIS A 95 0.24 -32.13 -22.51
CA HIS A 95 1.01 -32.71 -21.41
C HIS A 95 0.09 -33.38 -20.38
N THR A 96 0.64 -34.33 -19.64
CA THR A 96 0.02 -34.99 -18.46
C THR A 96 -0.52 -33.96 -17.46
N PRO A 97 -1.71 -34.14 -16.84
CA PRO A 97 -2.24 -33.16 -15.89
C PRO A 97 -1.25 -32.83 -14.76
N TRP A 98 -1.22 -31.58 -14.29
CA TRP A 98 -0.33 -31.17 -13.21
C TRP A 98 -0.59 -31.97 -11.93
N VAL A 99 0.40 -32.74 -11.51
CA VAL A 99 0.37 -33.50 -10.26
C VAL A 99 0.82 -32.60 -9.12
N ARG A 100 -0.04 -32.47 -8.10
CA ARG A 100 0.25 -31.72 -6.87
C ARG A 100 0.40 -32.67 -5.69
N SER A 101 1.52 -32.56 -4.99
CA SER A 101 1.75 -33.34 -3.77
C SER A 101 0.89 -32.85 -2.61
N LYS A 102 0.69 -33.69 -1.59
CA LYS A 102 -0.01 -33.31 -0.35
C LYS A 102 0.68 -32.11 0.34
N TRP A 103 2.01 -32.05 0.30
CA TRP A 103 2.79 -30.94 0.85
C TRP A 103 2.60 -29.63 0.08
N TYR A 104 2.53 -29.70 -1.26
CA TYR A 104 2.20 -28.54 -2.09
C TYR A 104 0.85 -27.94 -1.68
N MET A 105 -0.16 -28.80 -1.47
CA MET A 105 -1.48 -28.33 -1.04
C MET A 105 -1.44 -27.65 0.32
N LYS A 106 -0.72 -28.21 1.30
CA LYS A 106 -0.53 -27.59 2.63
C LYS A 106 0.10 -26.19 2.52
N ASP A 107 1.09 -26.04 1.66
CA ASP A 107 1.79 -24.78 1.41
C ASP A 107 0.89 -23.73 0.77
N LEU A 108 0.10 -24.15 -0.22
CA LEU A 108 -0.87 -23.30 -0.89
C LEU A 108 -1.90 -22.76 0.11
N PHE A 109 -2.41 -23.61 1.01
CA PHE A 109 -3.34 -23.17 2.05
C PHE A 109 -2.68 -22.20 3.03
N ARG A 110 -1.42 -22.43 3.42
CA ARG A 110 -0.66 -21.50 4.27
C ARG A 110 -0.48 -20.14 3.58
N LEU A 111 -0.10 -20.13 2.30
CA LEU A 111 0.03 -18.90 1.52
C LEU A 111 -1.29 -18.14 1.43
N LYS A 112 -2.39 -18.86 1.14
CA LYS A 112 -3.74 -18.28 1.07
C LYS A 112 -4.16 -17.65 2.40
N GLU A 113 -3.85 -18.31 3.52
CA GLU A 113 -4.19 -17.81 4.85
C GLU A 113 -3.39 -16.54 5.21
N ILE A 114 -2.09 -16.51 4.91
CA ILE A 114 -1.26 -15.30 5.09
C ILE A 114 -1.84 -14.13 4.27
N CYS A 115 -2.17 -14.37 3.00
CA CYS A 115 -2.78 -13.35 2.15
C CYS A 115 -4.14 -12.90 2.67
N ARG A 116 -4.99 -13.82 3.15
CA ARG A 116 -6.29 -13.50 3.75
C ARG A 116 -6.14 -12.58 4.96
N LYS A 117 -5.24 -12.91 5.89
CA LYS A 117 -4.97 -12.10 7.08
C LYS A 117 -4.48 -10.71 6.72
N GLN A 118 -3.53 -10.59 5.79
CA GLN A 118 -3.04 -9.28 5.35
C GLN A 118 -4.12 -8.44 4.68
N THR A 119 -4.95 -9.03 3.82
CA THR A 119 -6.08 -8.32 3.19
C THR A 119 -7.09 -7.84 4.22
N ALA A 120 -7.40 -8.65 5.24
CA ALA A 120 -8.29 -8.24 6.31
C ALA A 120 -7.74 -7.05 7.10
N ILE A 121 -6.45 -7.07 7.46
CA ILE A 121 -5.80 -5.96 8.17
C ILE A 121 -5.77 -4.70 7.30
N ARG A 122 -5.41 -4.81 6.01
CA ARG A 122 -5.44 -3.67 5.07
C ARG A 122 -6.83 -3.04 4.99
N LYS A 123 -7.88 -3.86 4.84
CA LYS A 123 -9.26 -3.36 4.82
C LYS A 123 -9.60 -2.64 6.12
N GLN A 124 -9.23 -3.19 7.27
CA GLN A 124 -9.47 -2.56 8.56
C GLN A 124 -8.72 -1.23 8.71
N ASP A 125 -7.46 -1.16 8.27
CA ASP A 125 -6.64 0.05 8.28
C ASP A 125 -7.28 1.13 7.42
N HIS A 126 -7.56 0.84 6.15
CA HIS A 126 -8.19 1.79 5.24
C HIS A 126 -9.57 2.25 5.74
N CYS A 127 -10.42 1.33 6.24
CA CYS A 127 -11.71 1.72 6.82
C CYS A 127 -11.56 2.58 8.08
N SER A 128 -10.55 2.30 8.92
CA SER A 128 -10.27 3.14 10.09
C SER A 128 -9.73 4.52 9.72
N CYS A 129 -8.96 4.65 8.63
CA CYS A 129 -8.53 5.94 8.10
C CYS A 129 -9.72 6.74 7.56
N THR A 130 -10.73 6.10 6.96
CA THR A 130 -11.96 6.78 6.52
C THR A 130 -12.91 7.16 7.68
N ALA A 131 -12.80 6.48 8.82
CA ALA A 131 -13.64 6.70 10.00
C ALA A 131 -12.95 7.55 11.10
N GLY A 132 -11.69 7.94 10.89
CA GLY A 132 -10.77 8.36 11.94
C GLY A 132 -10.42 9.84 11.96
N GLU A 133 -11.40 10.70 12.26
CA GLU A 133 -11.15 12.05 12.82
C GLU A 133 -11.91 12.27 14.15
N GLU A 134 -12.27 11.19 14.86
CA GLU A 134 -13.08 11.27 16.08
C GLU A 134 -12.46 10.63 17.33
N ASN A 135 -11.27 10.02 17.29
CA ASN A 135 -10.70 9.36 18.48
C ASN A 135 -9.26 9.76 18.82
N ASN A 136 -8.92 11.04 18.76
CA ASN A 136 -7.71 11.59 19.40
C ASN A 136 -7.99 12.29 20.75
N CYS A 137 -9.06 11.92 21.47
CA CYS A 137 -9.40 12.55 22.76
C CYS A 137 -9.34 11.61 23.99
N ARG A 138 -9.20 10.29 23.83
CA ARG A 138 -9.07 9.38 24.99
C ARG A 138 -8.11 8.24 24.72
N ARG A 139 -6.81 8.53 24.89
CA ARG A 139 -5.76 7.60 25.35
C ARG A 139 -4.49 8.39 25.62
N LYS A 140 -4.51 9.22 26.67
CA LYS A 140 -3.27 9.57 27.37
C LYS A 140 -2.89 8.39 28.24
N ASP A 141 -2.38 7.33 27.62
CA ASP A 141 -1.69 6.28 28.36
C ASP A 141 -0.19 6.40 28.10
N ARG A 142 0.49 6.66 29.21
CA ARG A 142 1.94 6.75 29.42
C ARG A 142 2.70 5.66 28.63
N LYS A 143 3.87 6.07 28.13
CA LYS A 143 5.01 5.27 27.60
C LYS A 143 5.01 5.04 26.08
N ASN A 144 5.56 6.02 25.36
CA ASN A 144 6.81 5.87 24.62
C ASN A 144 7.16 7.20 23.95
N LYS A 145 7.98 7.99 24.63
CA LYS A 145 8.70 9.12 24.06
C LYS A 145 9.87 8.53 23.25
N ALA A 146 9.60 8.06 22.04
CA ALA A 146 10.65 7.56 21.16
C ALA A 146 10.26 7.76 19.68
N LYS A 147 10.78 8.86 19.13
CA LYS A 147 11.20 9.03 17.74
C LYS A 147 10.08 9.04 16.70
N GLU A 148 9.36 10.15 16.62
CA GLU A 148 9.02 10.69 15.30
C GLU A 148 10.33 11.10 14.63
N THR A 149 10.90 10.24 13.79
CA THR A 149 11.85 10.68 12.77
C THR A 149 11.06 11.43 11.71
N VAL A 150 10.85 12.73 11.95
CA VAL A 150 10.61 13.70 10.91
C VAL A 150 11.86 13.69 10.04
N TRP A 151 11.78 13.16 8.83
CA TRP A 151 12.80 13.42 7.83
C TRP A 151 12.58 14.85 7.35
N GLN A 152 13.18 15.80 8.07
CA GLN A 152 13.33 17.17 7.64
C GLN A 152 14.39 17.15 6.53
N VAL A 153 13.95 17.09 5.27
CA VAL A 153 14.82 17.49 4.16
C VAL A 153 14.82 19.00 4.15
N ASP A 154 15.87 19.59 4.73
CA ASP A 154 16.12 21.02 4.65
C ASP A 154 16.42 21.35 3.18
N CYS A 155 15.42 21.83 2.44
CA CYS A 155 15.66 22.49 1.17
C CYS A 155 16.36 23.82 1.46
N ALA A 156 17.64 23.92 1.08
CA ALA A 156 18.41 25.16 1.18
C ALA A 156 17.69 26.28 0.39
N PRO A 157 17.54 27.50 0.96
CA PRO A 157 16.95 28.61 0.23
C PRO A 157 17.93 29.13 -0.81
N GLY A 158 17.56 29.02 -2.09
CA GLY A 158 18.26 29.66 -3.20
C GLY A 158 18.92 28.67 -4.16
N THR A 159 18.16 28.27 -5.18
CA THR A 159 18.55 28.12 -6.59
C THR A 159 17.37 27.50 -7.32
N CYS A 160 16.44 28.35 -7.75
CA CYS A 160 15.57 28.01 -8.85
C CYS A 160 16.40 28.01 -10.16
N ASP A 161 15.95 27.17 -11.08
CA ASP A 161 16.28 27.11 -12.51
C ASP A 161 17.58 26.31 -12.80
N VAL A 162 17.60 25.28 -13.65
CA VAL A 162 16.99 25.19 -14.97
C VAL A 162 16.77 23.71 -15.35
N PHE A 163 15.52 23.32 -15.62
CA PHE A 163 15.25 22.29 -16.63
C PHE A 163 14.22 22.87 -17.60
N SER A 164 14.72 23.63 -18.56
CA SER A 164 13.98 23.97 -19.76
C SER A 164 14.96 24.06 -20.93
N ASP A 165 15.02 22.98 -21.69
CA ASP A 165 15.36 23.05 -23.11
C ASP A 165 14.39 24.00 -23.80
N CYS A 166 14.88 25.08 -24.43
CA CYS A 166 14.57 25.43 -25.83
C CYS A 166 15.16 26.78 -26.26
N THR A 167 15.72 26.74 -27.48
CA THR A 167 15.82 27.80 -28.50
C THR A 167 16.86 28.93 -28.37
N SER A 168 18.02 28.63 -28.99
CA SER A 168 18.65 29.34 -30.12
C SER A 168 18.83 30.87 -30.12
N LYS A 169 20.13 31.22 -30.28
CA LYS A 169 20.75 32.27 -31.12
C LYS A 169 21.03 33.66 -30.51
N THR A 170 22.34 33.96 -30.46
CA THR A 170 23.06 35.20 -30.84
C THR A 170 22.51 36.53 -30.31
N GLY A 171 23.19 37.36 -29.52
CA GLY A 171 24.61 37.71 -29.48
C GLY A 171 24.73 39.21 -29.78
N VAL A 172 25.26 39.99 -28.80
CA VAL A 172 25.91 41.33 -28.89
C VAL A 172 25.02 42.45 -29.49
N SER A 173 24.83 43.63 -28.89
CA SER A 173 25.69 44.53 -28.10
C SER A 173 24.88 45.31 -27.07
#